data_AF-A0A2T7N9E8-F1
#
_entry.id   AF-A0A2T7N9E8-F1
#
_cell.length_a   1.000
_cell.length_b   1.000
_cell.length_c   1.000
_cell.angle_alpha   90.00
_cell.angle_beta   90.00
_cell.angle_gamma   90.00
#
_symmetry.space_group_name_H-M   'P 1'
#
loop_
_entity.id
_entity.type
_entity.pdbx_description
1 polymer ?
#
loop_
_entity_poly.entity_id
_entity_poly.type
_entity_poly.pdbx_seq_one_letter_code
_entity_poly.pdbx_strand_id
1 'polypeptide(L)'
;MKMKLLLASLLIFGLAFTSAFAAVNYVDVSSNHWAYDAVMRLSDLGILTGIVQADGRTYFNGNDPLTRYQTAVMLKKTLDYVELNFAKHGTVQQSGTVDGTIMSRLEALELALTDSSGRLIDTMDLQLRITALENRITSLGISTNGSVSQSTVESLRQQIMKFVEDLSLTTKKLDTLAVDVQNVQNSMSNLAVMESRVNDAVRRVDTLSGNISTIQSSLSSNERSISTLDSAVRSLSSSLSDYDAKLSTITNRASANAIEIASLKESMATVTANVATVRDLQNKISSLENQIANVRLPADAVSKLDELSARINAISSDYAKIGDLQNYVTKTDLKANLNLYAGVDELAKVKNSNELLTKDIETLRKDFTSETGIIKGDIGNLQRSINAINEIVTIHENELAGLKSSVSTVSSLRSDLNALNTKFNALTDQQSKNFAASQASVAELEARMNEAMDMLNVSVDANLSKISLSMDTINTQLGKNESEIKALKTRTDSLESRLNATVVNLERYVKISDLETQPVIVNLSERVAEINSATIDAATKQDVEALQKKTSPWLILSTVSSLAALGISIWVLIASGII
;
A
#
# COMPACT_ATOMS: atom_id res chain seq x y z
N MET A 1 -7.97 -71.20 -9.49
CA MET A 1 -6.61 -70.67 -9.30
C MET A 1 -6.63 -69.53 -8.27
N LYS A 2 -6.95 -69.83 -7.00
CA LYS A 2 -7.06 -68.87 -5.87
C LYS A 2 -5.93 -69.00 -4.84
N MET A 3 -4.85 -69.74 -5.17
CA MET A 3 -3.72 -70.02 -4.27
C MET A 3 -2.40 -69.33 -4.64
N LYS A 4 -2.38 -68.45 -5.66
CA LYS A 4 -1.15 -67.74 -6.06
C LYS A 4 -1.13 -66.24 -5.75
N LEU A 5 -2.25 -65.66 -5.28
CA LEU A 5 -2.28 -64.29 -4.75
C LEU A 5 -1.97 -64.23 -3.25
N LEU A 6 -2.10 -65.35 -2.54
CA LEU A 6 -1.78 -65.48 -1.11
C LEU A 6 -0.27 -65.61 -0.82
N LEU A 7 0.55 -65.90 -1.84
CA LEU A 7 2.00 -66.02 -1.69
C LEU A 7 2.78 -64.73 -1.99
N ALA A 8 2.15 -63.73 -2.61
CA ALA A 8 2.78 -62.42 -2.88
C ALA A 8 2.49 -61.39 -1.78
N SER A 9 1.42 -61.53 -0.99
CA SER A 9 1.19 -60.69 0.20
C SER A 9 1.88 -61.22 1.47
N LEU A 10 2.41 -62.44 1.44
CA LEU A 10 3.17 -63.04 2.55
C LEU A 10 4.67 -62.67 2.53
N LEU A 11 5.16 -62.02 1.45
CA LEU A 11 6.57 -61.64 1.30
C LEU A 11 6.85 -60.16 1.62
N ILE A 12 5.83 -59.34 1.90
CA ILE A 12 5.99 -57.91 2.27
C ILE A 12 5.73 -57.68 3.78
N PHE A 13 5.22 -58.69 4.50
CA PHE A 13 5.03 -58.63 5.95
C PHE A 13 6.22 -59.20 6.75
N GLY A 14 7.30 -59.56 6.05
CA GLY A 14 8.52 -60.17 6.58
C GLY A 14 9.73 -59.23 6.62
N LEU A 15 9.53 -57.96 6.98
CA LEU A 15 10.61 -57.10 7.46
C LEU A 15 10.33 -56.82 8.93
N ALA A 16 11.08 -57.54 9.75
CA ALA A 16 11.17 -57.34 11.19
C ALA A 16 11.29 -55.86 11.53
N PHE A 17 10.27 -55.33 12.21
CA PHE A 17 10.52 -54.37 13.27
C PHE A 17 10.32 -55.12 14.59
N THR A 18 11.26 -56.01 14.89
CA THR A 18 11.65 -56.17 16.29
C THR A 18 12.32 -54.86 16.69
N SER A 19 11.54 -53.83 17.01
CA SER A 19 12.06 -52.81 17.92
C SER A 19 12.22 -53.55 19.24
N ALA A 20 13.45 -54.01 19.49
CA ALA A 20 13.91 -54.18 20.85
C ALA A 20 13.44 -52.93 21.60
N PHE A 21 12.58 -53.12 22.61
CA PHE A 21 12.28 -52.05 23.56
C PHE A 21 13.60 -51.77 24.27
N ALA A 22 14.40 -50.89 23.69
CA ALA A 22 15.54 -50.31 24.37
C ALA A 22 14.94 -49.54 25.56
N ALA A 23 15.35 -49.91 26.77
CA ALA A 23 15.02 -49.15 27.97
C ALA A 23 15.31 -47.67 27.67
N VAL A 24 14.28 -46.83 27.69
CA VAL A 24 14.40 -45.43 27.32
C VAL A 24 15.19 -44.74 28.41
N ASN A 25 16.48 -44.45 28.18
CA ASN A 25 17.31 -43.72 29.12
C ASN A 25 17.47 -42.28 28.64
N TYR A 26 17.03 -41.32 29.46
CA TYR A 26 17.13 -39.90 29.16
C TYR A 26 18.46 -39.34 29.68
N VAL A 27 19.19 -38.63 28.82
CA VAL A 27 20.51 -38.05 29.16
C VAL A 27 20.41 -37.02 30.29
N ASP A 28 19.30 -36.30 30.35
CA ASP A 28 19.05 -35.16 31.24
C ASP A 28 18.20 -35.50 32.46
N VAL A 29 17.86 -36.77 32.69
CA VAL A 29 17.12 -37.21 33.88
C VAL A 29 18.01 -38.12 34.74
N SER A 30 18.65 -37.54 35.75
CA SER A 30 19.50 -38.28 36.70
C SER A 30 18.68 -39.28 37.52
N SER A 31 19.25 -40.45 37.85
CA SER A 31 18.61 -41.48 38.69
C SER A 31 18.26 -40.98 40.11
N ASN A 32 18.90 -39.90 40.57
CA ASN A 32 18.61 -39.27 41.86
C ASN A 32 17.61 -38.11 41.73
N HIS A 33 17.03 -37.86 40.56
CA HIS A 33 16.04 -36.81 40.36
C HIS A 33 14.68 -37.23 40.93
N TRP A 34 13.99 -36.34 41.65
CA TRP A 34 12.71 -36.64 42.33
C TRP A 34 11.63 -37.22 41.42
N ALA A 35 11.64 -36.84 40.14
CA ALA A 35 10.68 -37.30 39.14
C ALA A 35 11.19 -38.50 38.31
N TYR A 36 12.37 -39.04 38.59
CA TYR A 36 12.99 -40.09 37.78
C TYR A 36 12.06 -41.30 37.61
N ASP A 37 11.58 -41.88 38.71
CA ASP A 37 10.71 -43.06 38.67
C ASP A 37 9.41 -42.81 37.90
N ALA A 38 8.81 -41.62 38.06
CA ALA A 38 7.59 -41.25 37.36
C ALA A 38 7.81 -41.09 35.85
N VAL A 39 8.90 -40.41 35.46
CA VAL A 39 9.27 -40.20 34.06
C VAL A 39 9.57 -41.52 33.38
N MET A 40 10.38 -42.38 34.01
CA MET A 40 10.73 -43.69 33.47
C MET A 40 9.48 -44.57 33.36
N ARG A 41 8.65 -44.64 34.41
CA ARG A 41 7.44 -45.47 34.41
C ARG A 41 6.43 -45.04 33.35
N LEU A 42 6.19 -43.75 33.20
CA LEU A 42 5.24 -43.25 32.19
C LEU A 42 5.79 -43.38 30.77
N SER A 43 7.10 -43.38 30.60
CA SER A 43 7.75 -43.63 29.30
C SER A 43 7.66 -45.11 28.92
N ASP A 44 7.85 -46.01 29.88
CA ASP A 44 7.66 -47.47 29.69
C ASP A 44 6.22 -47.81 29.31
N LEU A 45 5.25 -47.08 29.87
CA LEU A 45 3.83 -47.22 29.53
C LEU A 45 3.48 -46.56 28.18
N GLY A 46 4.43 -45.92 27.51
CA GLY A 46 4.24 -45.21 26.24
C GLY A 46 3.43 -43.92 26.36
N ILE A 47 3.17 -43.45 27.58
CA ILE A 47 2.41 -42.23 27.88
C ILE A 47 3.29 -40.99 27.60
N LEU A 48 4.55 -41.02 28.04
CA LEU A 48 5.56 -40.00 27.76
C LEU A 48 6.56 -40.47 26.70
N THR A 49 7.17 -39.52 26.00
CA THR A 49 8.21 -39.74 24.99
C THR A 49 9.22 -38.60 25.05
N GLY A 50 10.52 -38.88 24.87
CA GLY A 50 11.53 -37.82 24.77
C GLY A 50 11.87 -37.46 23.33
N ILE A 51 12.78 -36.51 23.19
CA ILE A 51 13.23 -35.95 21.92
C ILE A 51 14.61 -36.52 21.61
N VAL A 52 14.77 -37.14 20.44
CA VAL A 52 16.08 -37.56 19.94
C VAL A 52 16.74 -36.35 19.29
N GLN A 53 17.87 -35.92 19.82
CA GLN A 53 18.62 -34.80 19.26
C GLN A 53 19.60 -35.26 18.17
N ALA A 54 20.24 -34.30 17.50
CA ALA A 54 21.19 -34.56 16.41
C ALA A 54 22.41 -35.40 16.83
N ASP A 55 22.66 -35.54 18.13
CA ASP A 55 23.70 -36.41 18.72
C ASP A 55 23.26 -37.89 18.83
N GLY A 56 22.03 -38.21 18.40
CA GLY A 56 21.46 -39.55 18.47
C GLY A 56 21.03 -39.98 19.88
N ARG A 57 21.06 -39.08 20.87
CA ARG A 57 20.67 -39.36 22.25
C ARG A 57 19.28 -38.79 22.55
N THR A 58 18.60 -39.39 23.52
CA THR A 58 17.25 -39.02 23.90
C THR A 58 17.25 -38.12 25.14
N TYR A 59 16.54 -37.00 25.07
CA TYR A 59 16.38 -36.02 26.15
C TYR A 59 14.90 -35.88 26.52
N PHE A 60 14.60 -35.65 27.81
CA PHE A 60 13.25 -35.44 28.33
C PHE A 60 12.85 -33.96 28.30
N ASN A 61 13.81 -33.05 28.47
CA ASN A 61 13.64 -31.60 28.57
C ASN A 61 12.64 -31.18 29.67
N GLY A 62 12.84 -31.65 30.90
CA GLY A 62 11.88 -31.46 32.00
C GLY A 62 11.61 -30.02 32.46
N ASN A 63 12.40 -29.04 32.01
CA ASN A 63 12.22 -27.62 32.34
C ASN A 63 11.41 -26.84 31.28
N ASP A 64 11.10 -27.45 30.13
CA ASP A 64 10.35 -26.79 29.07
C ASP A 64 8.84 -26.74 29.40
N PRO A 65 8.13 -25.63 29.09
CA PRO A 65 6.70 -25.54 29.34
C PRO A 65 5.91 -26.51 28.45
N LEU A 66 4.99 -27.26 29.06
CA LEU A 66 4.12 -28.19 28.35
C LEU A 66 3.01 -27.45 27.59
N THR A 67 2.89 -27.69 26.28
CA THR A 67 1.79 -27.12 25.49
C THR A 67 0.46 -27.84 25.75
N ARG A 68 -0.66 -27.13 25.60
CA ARG A 68 -2.01 -27.72 25.73
C ARG A 68 -2.22 -28.94 24.80
N TYR A 69 -1.60 -28.93 23.62
CA TYR A 69 -1.62 -30.07 22.69
C TYR A 69 -0.89 -31.29 23.26
N GLN A 70 0.29 -31.12 23.84
CA GLN A 70 1.03 -32.21 24.48
C GLN A 70 0.28 -32.74 25.70
N THR A 71 -0.34 -31.86 26.50
CA THR A 71 -1.18 -32.27 27.64
C THR A 71 -2.39 -33.10 27.18
N ALA A 72 -3.08 -32.71 26.10
CA ALA A 72 -4.22 -33.44 25.59
C ALA A 72 -3.83 -34.85 25.09
N VAL A 73 -2.69 -34.98 24.40
CA VAL A 73 -2.17 -36.28 23.95
C VAL A 73 -1.79 -37.17 25.14
N MET A 74 -1.14 -36.61 26.15
CA MET A 74 -0.79 -37.34 27.38
C MET A 74 -2.04 -37.83 28.13
N LEU A 75 -3.05 -36.97 28.27
CA LEU A 75 -4.31 -37.30 28.93
C LEU A 75 -5.06 -38.42 28.18
N LYS A 76 -5.13 -38.33 26.84
CA LYS A 76 -5.74 -39.37 26.01
C LYS A 76 -5.06 -40.72 26.21
N LYS A 77 -3.73 -40.78 26.07
CA LYS A 77 -2.96 -42.03 26.25
C LYS A 77 -3.17 -42.65 27.64
N THR A 78 -3.32 -41.80 28.65
CA THR A 78 -3.61 -42.24 30.02
C THR A 78 -5.02 -42.85 30.13
N LEU A 79 -6.02 -42.21 29.55
CA LEU A 79 -7.40 -42.72 29.52
C LEU A 79 -7.51 -44.03 28.74
N ASP A 80 -6.85 -44.12 27.58
CA ASP A 80 -6.79 -45.33 26.76
C ASP A 80 -6.17 -46.50 27.55
N TYR A 81 -5.08 -46.25 28.30
CA TYR A 81 -4.44 -47.25 29.15
C TYR A 81 -5.38 -47.71 30.29
N VAL A 82 -6.12 -46.80 30.91
CA VAL A 82 -7.12 -47.12 31.94
C VAL A 82 -8.23 -47.97 31.32
N GLU A 83 -8.82 -47.56 30.21
CA GLU A 83 -9.93 -48.28 29.57
C GLU A 83 -9.54 -49.70 29.14
N LEU A 84 -8.34 -49.88 28.58
CA LEU A 84 -7.78 -51.20 28.23
C LEU A 84 -7.58 -52.12 29.43
N ASN A 85 -7.27 -51.58 30.61
CA ASN A 85 -7.00 -52.37 31.82
C ASN A 85 -8.22 -52.54 32.73
N PHE A 86 -9.26 -51.71 32.59
CA PHE A 86 -10.52 -51.86 33.35
C PHE A 86 -11.55 -52.80 32.68
N ALA A 87 -11.37 -53.16 31.40
CA ALA A 87 -12.24 -54.10 30.68
C ALA A 87 -12.06 -55.60 31.05
N LYS A 88 -11.32 -55.93 32.13
CA LYS A 88 -10.88 -57.32 32.41
C LYS A 88 -11.17 -57.91 33.80
N HIS A 89 -12.05 -57.34 34.62
CA HIS A 89 -12.42 -57.98 35.90
C HIS A 89 -13.91 -57.88 36.25
N GLY A 90 -14.61 -59.03 36.25
CA GLY A 90 -15.98 -59.20 36.72
C GLY A 90 -16.33 -60.64 37.09
N THR A 91 -16.14 -60.97 38.38
CA THR A 91 -16.86 -61.94 39.26
C THR A 91 -16.96 -63.45 38.94
N VAL A 92 -16.56 -64.23 39.96
CA VAL A 92 -16.72 -65.68 40.13
C VAL A 92 -18.16 -66.03 40.53
N GLN A 93 -18.72 -67.08 39.91
CA GLN A 93 -19.92 -67.79 40.37
C GLN A 93 -19.55 -69.13 41.02
N GLN A 94 -20.32 -69.53 42.03
CA GLN A 94 -20.56 -70.93 42.34
C GLN A 94 -22.04 -71.14 42.66
N SER A 95 -22.65 -72.05 41.92
CA SER A 95 -24.09 -72.37 41.90
C SER A 95 -24.29 -73.86 42.16
N GLY A 96 -25.41 -74.17 42.81
CA GLY A 96 -26.14 -75.44 42.68
C GLY A 96 -26.39 -76.14 44.02
N THR A 97 -27.54 -76.77 44.29
CA THR A 97 -28.83 -76.88 43.60
C THR A 97 -29.78 -77.61 44.57
N VAL A 98 -31.03 -77.13 44.66
CA VAL A 98 -32.30 -77.87 44.90
C VAL A 98 -32.43 -78.80 46.12
N ASP A 99 -33.24 -78.41 47.12
CA ASP A 99 -34.62 -78.90 47.34
C ASP A 99 -35.18 -78.33 48.68
N GLY A 100 -36.38 -77.75 48.71
CA GLY A 100 -36.93 -77.21 49.98
C GLY A 100 -37.96 -76.07 49.89
N THR A 101 -38.74 -75.95 48.83
CA THR A 101 -39.71 -74.85 48.65
C THR A 101 -40.81 -74.77 49.72
N ILE A 102 -41.01 -75.83 50.51
CA ILE A 102 -41.93 -75.84 51.67
C ILE A 102 -41.17 -75.52 52.97
N MET A 103 -39.95 -76.04 53.14
CA MET A 103 -39.10 -75.75 54.31
C MET A 103 -38.69 -74.27 54.36
N SER A 104 -38.27 -73.72 53.23
CA SER A 104 -37.88 -72.31 53.10
C SER A 104 -39.05 -71.33 53.30
N ARG A 105 -40.28 -71.70 52.92
CA ARG A 105 -41.47 -70.91 53.19
C ARG A 105 -41.93 -71.02 54.65
N LEU A 106 -41.74 -72.18 55.29
CA LEU A 106 -42.08 -72.38 56.69
C LEU A 106 -41.07 -71.68 57.61
N GLU A 107 -39.78 -71.75 57.28
CA GLU A 107 -38.72 -70.98 57.96
C GLU A 107 -38.88 -69.47 57.74
N ALA A 108 -39.26 -69.01 56.54
CA ALA A 108 -39.53 -67.60 56.30
C ALA A 108 -40.79 -67.11 57.04
N LEU A 109 -41.80 -67.97 57.23
CA LEU A 109 -42.99 -67.64 58.01
C LEU A 109 -42.68 -67.64 59.51
N GLU A 110 -41.87 -68.57 59.98
CA GLU A 110 -41.40 -68.66 61.37
C GLU A 110 -40.50 -67.46 61.70
N LEU A 111 -39.63 -67.03 60.78
CA LEU A 111 -38.80 -65.82 60.89
C LEU A 111 -39.62 -64.51 60.82
N ALA A 112 -40.69 -64.48 60.03
CA ALA A 112 -41.59 -63.31 59.94
C ALA A 112 -42.51 -63.17 61.16
N LEU A 113 -42.79 -64.29 61.83
CA LEU A 113 -43.61 -64.35 63.04
C LEU A 113 -42.77 -64.43 64.32
N THR A 114 -41.44 -64.35 64.28
CA THR A 114 -40.58 -64.27 65.47
C THR A 114 -39.97 -62.89 65.65
N ASP A 115 -39.89 -62.42 66.90
CA ASP A 115 -39.19 -61.18 67.25
C ASP A 115 -37.68 -61.32 67.00
N SER A 116 -36.91 -60.24 67.14
CA SER A 116 -35.45 -60.24 66.97
C SER A 116 -34.69 -61.16 67.96
N SER A 117 -35.41 -61.82 68.88
CA SER A 117 -34.89 -62.77 69.86
C SER A 117 -35.39 -64.21 69.62
N GLY A 118 -36.13 -64.47 68.53
CA GLY A 118 -36.58 -65.80 68.13
C GLY A 118 -37.85 -66.31 68.84
N ARG A 119 -38.69 -65.44 69.42
CA ARG A 119 -39.98 -65.82 70.03
C ARG A 119 -41.16 -65.35 69.19
N LEU A 120 -42.22 -66.17 69.08
CA LEU A 120 -43.41 -65.82 68.29
C LEU A 120 -43.97 -64.45 68.74
N ILE A 121 -44.12 -63.52 67.81
CA ILE A 121 -44.58 -62.15 68.00
C ILE A 121 -46.04 -62.17 68.49
N ASP A 122 -46.32 -61.54 69.63
CA ASP A 122 -47.67 -61.39 70.18
C ASP A 122 -48.55 -60.50 69.27
N THR A 123 -49.84 -60.82 69.21
CA THR A 123 -50.92 -60.03 68.62
C THR A 123 -50.83 -58.52 68.92
N MET A 124 -50.38 -58.13 70.11
CA MET A 124 -50.18 -56.72 70.47
C MET A 124 -49.08 -56.03 69.63
N ASP A 125 -47.98 -56.72 69.32
CA ASP A 125 -46.88 -56.16 68.52
C ASP A 125 -47.25 -56.10 67.02
N LEU A 126 -48.05 -57.05 66.54
CA LEU A 126 -48.70 -56.94 65.23
C LEU A 126 -49.64 -55.73 65.17
N GLN A 127 -50.41 -55.47 66.23
CA GLN A 127 -51.27 -54.28 66.32
C GLN A 127 -50.45 -52.98 66.27
N LEU A 128 -49.33 -52.91 67.02
CA LEU A 128 -48.44 -51.75 67.02
C LEU A 128 -47.78 -51.53 65.65
N ARG A 129 -47.38 -52.61 64.97
CA ARG A 129 -46.85 -52.54 63.60
C ARG A 129 -47.92 -52.10 62.60
N ILE A 130 -49.17 -52.55 62.74
CA ILE A 130 -50.30 -52.09 61.93
C ILE A 130 -50.57 -50.61 62.17
N THR A 131 -50.64 -50.16 63.43
CA THR A 131 -50.83 -48.73 63.77
C THR A 131 -49.66 -47.87 63.27
N ALA A 132 -48.43 -48.37 63.33
CA ALA A 132 -47.27 -47.68 62.77
C ALA A 132 -47.31 -47.58 61.24
N LEU A 133 -47.82 -48.62 60.56
CA LEU A 133 -48.07 -48.60 59.12
C LEU A 133 -49.21 -47.65 58.75
N GLU A 134 -50.30 -47.63 59.50
CA GLU A 134 -51.42 -46.68 59.33
C GLU A 134 -50.94 -45.23 59.51
N ASN A 135 -50.10 -44.96 60.51
CA ASN A 135 -49.48 -43.64 60.72
C ASN A 135 -48.52 -43.26 59.59
N ARG A 136 -47.71 -44.21 59.08
CA ARG A 136 -46.85 -43.97 57.90
C ARG A 136 -47.65 -43.69 56.64
N ILE A 137 -48.75 -44.41 56.40
CA ILE A 137 -49.67 -44.18 55.28
C ILE A 137 -50.31 -42.78 55.39
N THR A 138 -50.70 -42.38 56.59
CA THR A 138 -51.24 -41.05 56.87
C THR A 138 -50.20 -39.95 56.60
N SER A 139 -48.92 -40.16 56.96
CA SER A 139 -47.84 -39.21 56.66
C SER A 139 -47.51 -39.05 55.17
N LEU A 140 -47.88 -40.06 54.35
CA LEU A 140 -47.76 -40.02 52.89
C LEU A 140 -48.97 -39.36 52.20
N GLY A 141 -49.98 -38.92 52.97
CA GLY A 141 -51.15 -38.18 52.45
C GLY A 141 -52.13 -39.00 51.62
N ILE A 142 -52.09 -40.34 51.74
CA ILE A 142 -52.98 -41.28 51.05
C ILE A 142 -54.01 -41.77 52.08
N SER A 143 -55.25 -41.30 51.98
CA SER A 143 -56.35 -41.86 52.78
C SER A 143 -56.69 -43.27 52.28
N THR A 144 -57.19 -44.14 53.17
CA THR A 144 -57.57 -45.54 52.89
C THR A 144 -58.65 -45.71 51.81
N ASN A 145 -59.22 -44.61 51.29
CA ASN A 145 -60.13 -44.57 50.15
C ASN A 145 -59.46 -44.13 48.81
N GLY A 146 -58.13 -44.13 48.71
CA GLY A 146 -57.42 -43.83 47.45
C GLY A 146 -57.39 -42.35 47.06
N SER A 147 -57.69 -41.43 47.99
CA SER A 147 -57.71 -39.99 47.73
C SER A 147 -56.43 -39.32 48.22
N VAL A 148 -55.71 -38.62 47.34
CA VAL A 148 -54.55 -37.77 47.69
C VAL A 148 -55.05 -36.50 48.37
N SER A 149 -54.41 -36.10 49.48
CA SER A 149 -54.74 -34.86 50.20
C SER A 149 -54.67 -33.62 49.30
N GLN A 150 -55.70 -32.78 49.34
CA GLN A 150 -55.83 -31.57 48.52
C GLN A 150 -54.69 -30.56 48.76
N SER A 151 -54.07 -30.57 49.94
CA SER A 151 -52.88 -29.76 50.26
C SER A 151 -51.65 -30.15 49.42
N THR A 152 -51.45 -31.44 49.16
CA THR A 152 -50.35 -31.94 48.32
C THR A 152 -50.56 -31.52 46.87
N VAL A 153 -51.80 -31.60 46.38
CA VAL A 153 -52.18 -31.14 45.03
C VAL A 153 -51.94 -29.64 44.88
N GLU A 154 -52.31 -28.82 45.87
CA GLU A 154 -52.09 -27.38 45.81
C GLU A 154 -50.60 -27.01 45.88
N SER A 155 -49.78 -27.72 46.67
CA SER A 155 -48.32 -27.53 46.69
C SER A 155 -47.69 -27.85 45.33
N LEU A 156 -48.06 -28.97 44.73
CA LEU A 156 -47.60 -29.34 43.37
C LEU A 156 -48.05 -28.30 42.34
N ARG A 157 -49.28 -27.81 42.43
CA ARG A 157 -49.80 -26.75 41.55
C ARG A 157 -48.96 -25.47 41.67
N GLN A 158 -48.59 -25.06 42.89
CA GLN A 158 -47.74 -23.89 43.10
C GLN A 158 -46.33 -24.08 42.56
N GLN A 159 -45.72 -25.25 42.75
CA GLN A 159 -44.40 -25.57 42.18
C GLN A 159 -44.44 -25.55 40.65
N ILE A 160 -45.48 -26.12 40.04
CA ILE A 160 -45.68 -26.09 38.58
C ILE A 160 -45.84 -24.65 38.09
N MET A 161 -46.63 -23.82 38.76
CA MET A 161 -46.79 -22.41 38.37
C MET A 161 -45.47 -21.65 38.46
N LYS A 162 -44.71 -21.84 39.54
CA LYS A 162 -43.39 -21.22 39.69
C LYS A 162 -42.41 -21.68 38.62
N PHE A 163 -42.40 -22.97 38.29
CA PHE A 163 -41.59 -23.50 37.21
C PHE A 163 -41.97 -22.91 35.84
N VAL A 164 -43.26 -22.77 35.54
CA VAL A 164 -43.74 -22.13 34.31
C VAL A 164 -43.32 -20.66 34.25
N GLU A 165 -43.36 -19.94 35.37
CA GLU A 165 -42.89 -18.56 35.48
C GLU A 165 -41.37 -18.46 35.21
N ASP A 166 -40.57 -19.32 35.86
CA ASP A 166 -39.12 -19.38 35.64
C ASP A 166 -38.78 -19.75 34.18
N LEU A 167 -39.57 -20.64 33.56
CA LEU A 167 -39.41 -21.02 32.15
C LEU A 167 -39.71 -19.83 31.22
N SER A 168 -40.78 -19.07 31.50
CA SER A 168 -41.13 -17.86 30.77
C SER A 168 -40.04 -16.78 30.88
N LEU A 169 -39.49 -16.57 32.07
CA LEU A 169 -38.33 -15.70 32.30
C LEU A 169 -37.10 -16.16 31.54
N THR A 170 -36.87 -17.48 31.48
CA THR A 170 -35.75 -18.08 30.74
C THR A 170 -35.92 -17.86 29.24
N THR A 171 -37.12 -18.04 28.69
CA THR A 171 -37.42 -17.74 27.28
C THR A 171 -37.14 -16.27 26.96
N LYS A 172 -37.59 -15.33 27.80
CA LYS A 172 -37.29 -13.90 27.60
C LYS A 172 -35.79 -13.58 27.60
N LYS A 173 -35.01 -14.23 28.48
CA LYS A 173 -33.55 -14.08 28.49
C LYS A 173 -32.92 -14.66 27.23
N LEU A 174 -33.46 -15.77 26.71
CA LEU A 174 -32.99 -16.38 25.47
C LEU A 174 -33.27 -15.47 24.25
N ASP A 175 -34.45 -14.86 24.19
CA ASP A 175 -34.80 -13.89 23.15
C ASP A 175 -33.86 -12.67 23.19
N THR A 176 -33.57 -12.17 24.39
CA THR A 176 -32.61 -11.07 24.59
C THR A 176 -31.20 -11.47 24.13
N LEU A 177 -30.76 -12.67 24.49
CA LEU A 177 -29.45 -13.20 24.07
C LEU A 177 -29.36 -13.38 22.55
N ALA A 178 -30.44 -13.80 21.89
CA ALA A 178 -30.49 -13.90 20.44
C ALA A 178 -30.29 -12.53 19.77
N VAL A 179 -30.91 -11.48 20.31
CA VAL A 179 -30.71 -10.10 19.85
C VAL A 179 -29.27 -9.64 20.09
N ASP A 180 -28.69 -9.91 21.26
CA ASP A 180 -27.30 -9.55 21.57
C ASP A 180 -26.31 -10.25 20.64
N VAL A 181 -26.53 -11.53 20.33
CA VAL A 181 -25.71 -12.28 19.36
C VAL A 181 -25.79 -11.63 17.98
N GLN A 182 -26.97 -11.22 17.53
CA GLN A 182 -27.13 -10.52 16.25
C GLN A 182 -26.37 -9.18 16.24
N ASN A 183 -26.42 -8.43 17.35
CA ASN A 183 -25.67 -7.18 17.50
C ASN A 183 -24.15 -7.38 17.46
N VAL A 184 -23.66 -8.45 18.09
CA VAL A 184 -22.24 -8.84 18.02
C VAL A 184 -21.83 -9.23 16.60
N GLN A 185 -22.66 -10.00 15.89
CA GLN A 185 -22.40 -10.36 14.49
C GLN A 185 -22.33 -9.13 13.59
N ASN A 186 -23.24 -8.17 13.76
CA ASN A 186 -23.22 -6.91 13.01
C ASN A 186 -21.95 -6.10 13.32
N SER A 187 -21.54 -6.04 14.59
CA SER A 187 -20.31 -5.37 15.02
C SER A 187 -19.06 -6.03 14.41
N MET A 188 -19.05 -7.36 14.30
CA MET A 188 -17.95 -8.13 13.70
C MET A 188 -17.84 -7.89 12.19
N SER A 189 -18.97 -7.76 11.49
CA SER A 189 -19.00 -7.35 10.08
C SER A 189 -18.40 -5.95 9.89
N ASN A 190 -18.77 -4.99 10.75
CA ASN A 190 -18.20 -3.64 10.72
C ASN A 190 -16.69 -3.63 10.98
N LEU A 191 -16.20 -4.51 11.88
CA LEU A 191 -14.77 -4.70 12.15
C LEU A 191 -14.02 -5.23 10.92
N ALA A 192 -14.57 -6.19 10.19
CA ALA A 192 -13.96 -6.71 8.96
C ALA A 192 -13.87 -5.63 7.86
N VAL A 193 -14.90 -4.79 7.72
CA VAL A 193 -14.86 -3.62 6.82
C VAL A 193 -13.79 -2.63 7.26
N MET A 194 -13.67 -2.38 8.57
CA MET A 194 -12.63 -1.49 9.12
C MET A 194 -11.23 -2.04 8.83
N GLU A 195 -11.01 -3.34 9.00
CA GLU A 195 -9.74 -4.00 8.69
C GLU A 195 -9.35 -3.81 7.21
N SER A 196 -10.30 -3.99 6.29
CA SER A 196 -10.09 -3.73 4.87
C SER A 196 -9.69 -2.27 4.60
N ARG A 197 -10.39 -1.32 5.22
CA ARG A 197 -10.08 0.13 5.10
C ARG A 197 -8.71 0.48 5.67
N VAL A 198 -8.31 -0.12 6.78
CA VAL A 198 -6.97 0.05 7.37
C VAL A 198 -5.91 -0.50 6.43
N ASN A 199 -6.12 -1.69 5.86
CA ASN A 199 -5.18 -2.28 4.91
C ASN A 199 -5.03 -1.44 3.62
N ASP A 200 -6.12 -0.84 3.13
CA ASP A 200 -6.04 0.09 2.00
C ASP A 200 -5.27 1.38 2.36
N ALA A 201 -5.50 1.93 3.55
CA ALA A 201 -4.76 3.08 4.05
C ALA A 201 -3.26 2.80 4.16
N VAL A 202 -2.86 1.60 4.62
CA VAL A 202 -1.46 1.16 4.67
C VAL A 202 -0.84 1.14 3.28
N ARG A 203 -1.51 0.55 2.28
CA ARG A 203 -1.01 0.52 0.89
C ARG A 203 -0.84 1.92 0.29
N ARG A 204 -1.75 2.84 0.63
CA ARG A 204 -1.65 4.24 0.21
C ARG A 204 -0.45 4.94 0.86
N VAL A 205 -0.17 4.65 2.13
CA VAL A 205 1.04 5.15 2.82
C VAL A 205 2.31 4.59 2.18
N ASP A 206 2.35 3.31 1.83
CA ASP A 206 3.50 2.71 1.14
C ASP A 206 3.75 3.37 -0.21
N THR A 207 2.68 3.61 -0.97
CA THR A 207 2.74 4.32 -2.27
C THR A 207 3.26 5.76 -2.09
N LEU A 208 2.75 6.48 -1.09
CA LEU A 208 3.22 7.82 -0.77
C LEU A 208 4.71 7.82 -0.37
N SER A 209 5.16 6.82 0.40
CA SER A 209 6.56 6.64 0.77
C SER A 209 7.47 6.44 -0.45
N GLY A 210 7.03 5.63 -1.42
CA GLY A 210 7.72 5.46 -2.71
C GLY A 210 7.81 6.75 -3.53
N ASN A 211 6.72 7.51 -3.59
CA ASN A 211 6.69 8.81 -4.25
C ASN A 211 7.64 9.82 -3.57
N ILE A 212 7.66 9.86 -2.23
CA ILE A 212 8.57 10.71 -1.45
C ILE A 212 10.03 10.36 -1.77
N SER A 213 10.37 9.08 -1.84
CA SER A 213 11.74 8.62 -2.17
C SER A 213 12.17 9.06 -3.59
N THR A 214 11.24 9.02 -4.54
CA THR A 214 11.48 9.47 -5.92
C THR A 214 11.68 10.99 -5.99
N ILE A 215 10.88 11.75 -5.25
CA ILE A 215 11.02 13.21 -5.12
C ILE A 215 12.36 13.57 -4.49
N GLN A 216 12.77 12.89 -3.41
CA GLN A 216 14.07 13.11 -2.76
C GLN A 216 15.25 12.85 -3.70
N SER A 217 15.15 11.79 -4.53
CA SER A 217 16.18 11.48 -5.53
C SER A 217 16.27 12.57 -6.60
N SER A 218 15.13 13.06 -7.09
CA SER A 218 15.06 14.16 -8.06
C SER A 218 15.61 15.46 -7.49
N LEU A 219 15.25 15.79 -6.24
CA LEU A 219 15.76 16.97 -5.54
C LEU A 219 17.28 16.92 -5.41
N SER A 220 17.83 15.76 -5.02
CA SER A 220 19.28 15.54 -4.92
C SER A 220 19.99 15.66 -6.28
N SER A 221 19.32 15.30 -7.39
CA SER A 221 19.86 15.51 -8.73
C SER A 221 19.88 17.00 -9.07
N ASN A 222 18.79 17.71 -8.80
CA ASN A 222 18.69 19.14 -9.06
C ASN A 222 19.70 19.95 -8.23
N GLU A 223 19.92 19.60 -6.97
CA GLU A 223 20.94 20.20 -6.09
C GLU A 223 22.33 20.16 -6.74
N ARG A 224 22.70 18.99 -7.31
CA ARG A 224 23.98 18.82 -8.01
C ARG A 224 24.04 19.67 -9.28
N SER A 225 22.97 19.70 -10.08
CA SER A 225 22.91 20.55 -11.28
C SER A 225 23.04 22.03 -10.95
N ILE A 226 22.41 22.50 -9.86
CA ILE A 226 22.52 23.88 -9.38
C ILE A 226 23.96 24.20 -8.96
N SER A 227 24.62 23.29 -8.24
CA SER A 227 26.04 23.46 -7.85
C SER A 227 26.98 23.56 -9.06
N THR A 228 26.74 22.76 -10.11
CA THR A 228 27.48 22.88 -11.37
C THR A 228 27.24 24.22 -12.06
N LEU A 229 25.97 24.69 -12.07
CA LEU A 229 25.62 26.00 -12.62
C LEU A 229 26.29 27.14 -11.84
N ASP A 230 26.31 27.09 -10.51
CA ASP A 230 27.00 28.08 -9.66
C ASP A 230 28.50 28.17 -10.02
N SER A 231 29.14 27.01 -10.18
CA SER A 231 30.55 26.93 -10.58
C SER A 231 30.80 27.55 -11.96
N ALA A 232 29.91 27.28 -12.93
CA ALA A 232 30.00 27.86 -14.27
C ALA A 232 29.81 29.40 -14.25
N VAL A 233 28.84 29.89 -13.45
CA VAL A 233 28.59 31.33 -13.29
C VAL A 233 29.81 32.03 -12.66
N ARG A 234 30.43 31.44 -11.63
CA ARG A 234 31.67 31.96 -11.03
C ARG A 234 32.82 32.05 -12.04
N SER A 235 32.96 31.03 -12.89
CA SER A 235 33.97 31.04 -13.96
C SER A 235 33.71 32.14 -14.98
N LEU A 236 32.46 32.31 -15.42
CA LEU A 236 32.08 33.37 -16.35
C LEU A 236 32.31 34.76 -15.74
N SER A 237 31.98 34.95 -14.46
CA SER A 237 32.24 36.20 -13.75
C SER A 237 33.73 36.53 -13.70
N SER A 238 34.58 35.53 -13.55
CA SER A 238 36.04 35.71 -13.55
C SER A 238 36.55 36.11 -14.94
N SER A 239 36.09 35.43 -15.99
CA SER A 239 36.45 35.79 -17.37
C SER A 239 35.97 37.19 -17.76
N LEU A 240 34.78 37.61 -17.29
CA LEU A 240 34.26 38.95 -17.54
C LEU A 240 35.14 40.01 -16.87
N SER A 241 35.61 39.75 -15.64
CA SER A 241 36.56 40.64 -14.96
C SER A 241 37.90 40.74 -15.70
N ASP A 242 38.40 39.66 -16.28
CA ASP A 242 39.62 39.68 -17.10
C ASP A 242 39.44 40.51 -18.38
N TYR A 243 38.30 40.36 -19.06
CA TYR A 243 37.98 41.18 -20.22
C TYR A 243 37.84 42.66 -19.90
N ASP A 244 37.27 43.01 -18.74
CA ASP A 244 37.18 44.41 -18.30
C ASP A 244 38.58 45.01 -18.07
N ALA A 245 39.51 44.24 -17.47
CA ALA A 245 40.90 44.66 -17.31
C ALA A 245 41.63 44.85 -18.65
N LYS A 246 41.41 43.94 -19.60
CA LYS A 246 41.94 44.06 -20.98
C LYS A 246 41.37 45.29 -21.69
N LEU A 247 40.07 45.54 -21.57
CA LEU A 247 39.41 46.70 -22.15
C LEU A 247 39.99 48.00 -21.58
N SER A 248 40.21 48.05 -20.27
CA SER A 248 40.86 49.19 -19.61
C SER A 248 42.28 49.42 -20.14
N THR A 249 43.06 48.36 -20.33
CA THR A 249 44.41 48.42 -20.91
C THR A 249 44.39 48.95 -22.35
N ILE A 250 43.49 48.43 -23.20
CA ILE A 250 43.32 48.89 -24.58
C ILE A 250 42.90 50.36 -24.60
N THR A 251 41.98 50.75 -23.71
CA THR A 251 41.51 52.13 -23.59
C THR A 251 42.67 53.07 -23.25
N ASN A 252 43.50 52.72 -22.27
CA ASN A 252 44.67 53.51 -21.89
C ASN A 252 45.69 53.64 -23.04
N ARG A 253 45.95 52.56 -23.78
CA ARG A 253 46.83 52.58 -24.97
C ARG A 253 46.26 53.47 -26.07
N ALA A 254 44.96 53.40 -26.33
CA ALA A 254 44.30 54.25 -27.32
C ALA A 254 44.43 55.73 -26.94
N SER A 255 44.27 56.08 -25.66
CA SER A 255 44.51 57.43 -25.16
C SER A 255 45.97 57.88 -25.33
N ALA A 256 46.94 57.02 -25.03
CA ALA A 256 48.36 57.32 -25.23
C ALA A 256 48.69 57.57 -26.72
N ASN A 257 48.21 56.69 -27.60
CA ASN A 257 48.39 56.86 -29.05
C ASN A 257 47.75 58.15 -29.56
N ALA A 258 46.59 58.55 -29.03
CA ALA A 258 45.95 59.82 -29.41
C ALA A 258 46.83 61.03 -29.05
N ILE A 259 47.53 60.99 -27.91
CA ILE A 259 48.48 62.03 -27.50
C ILE A 259 49.70 62.05 -28.43
N GLU A 260 50.27 60.88 -28.74
CA GLU A 260 51.41 60.78 -29.67
C GLU A 260 51.06 61.30 -31.07
N ILE A 261 49.89 60.93 -31.60
CA ILE A 261 49.39 61.42 -32.89
C ILE A 261 49.25 62.95 -32.87
N ALA A 262 48.74 63.52 -31.77
CA ALA A 262 48.65 64.98 -31.64
C ALA A 262 50.03 65.66 -31.67
N SER A 263 51.02 65.10 -30.98
CA SER A 263 52.41 65.61 -30.99
C SER A 263 53.06 65.49 -32.38
N LEU A 264 52.85 64.37 -33.08
CA LEU A 264 53.33 64.19 -34.46
C LEU A 264 52.70 65.20 -35.42
N LYS A 265 51.40 65.50 -35.25
CA LYS A 265 50.70 66.50 -36.05
C LYS A 265 51.30 67.90 -35.86
N GLU A 266 51.69 68.27 -34.65
CA GLU A 266 52.37 69.53 -34.35
C GLU A 266 53.79 69.59 -34.96
N SER A 267 54.54 68.50 -34.85
CA SER A 267 55.86 68.38 -35.48
C SER A 267 55.75 68.51 -37.01
N MET A 268 54.75 67.88 -37.62
CA MET A 268 54.48 67.96 -39.06
C MET A 268 54.07 69.38 -39.50
N ALA A 269 53.32 70.10 -38.68
CA ALA A 269 53.01 71.50 -38.93
C ALA A 269 54.30 72.36 -38.95
N THR A 270 55.23 72.09 -38.03
CA THR A 270 56.54 72.75 -37.98
C THR A 270 57.38 72.44 -39.23
N VAL A 271 57.44 71.18 -39.65
CA VAL A 271 58.14 70.79 -40.89
C VAL A 271 57.52 71.47 -42.11
N THR A 272 56.19 71.53 -42.19
CA THR A 272 55.48 72.22 -43.28
C THR A 272 55.85 73.69 -43.36
N ALA A 273 55.95 74.37 -42.21
CA ALA A 273 56.41 75.76 -42.15
C ALA A 273 57.87 75.92 -42.63
N ASN A 274 58.76 75.05 -42.19
CA ASN A 274 60.16 75.06 -42.64
C ASN A 274 60.30 74.85 -44.15
N VAL A 275 59.52 73.95 -44.74
CA VAL A 275 59.49 73.73 -46.20
C VAL A 275 59.07 75.00 -46.94
N ALA A 276 58.08 75.74 -46.43
CA ALA A 276 57.69 77.03 -47.01
C ALA A 276 58.84 78.06 -46.96
N THR A 277 59.60 78.09 -45.86
CA THR A 277 60.80 78.95 -45.74
C THR A 277 61.88 78.57 -46.74
N VAL A 278 62.16 77.28 -46.92
CA VAL A 278 63.14 76.80 -47.93
C VAL A 278 62.73 77.23 -49.34
N ARG A 279 61.43 77.15 -49.66
CA ARG A 279 60.90 77.61 -50.95
C ARG A 279 61.08 79.12 -51.16
N ASP A 280 60.90 79.94 -50.13
CA ASP A 280 61.19 81.38 -50.20
C ASP A 280 62.67 81.65 -50.46
N LEU A 281 63.56 80.91 -49.79
CA LEU A 281 65.01 80.99 -50.03
C LEU A 281 65.37 80.59 -51.47
N GLN A 282 64.78 79.53 -52.01
CA GLN A 282 64.98 79.14 -53.41
C GLN A 282 64.56 80.26 -54.38
N ASN A 283 63.41 80.90 -54.15
CA ASN A 283 62.98 82.03 -54.98
C ASN A 283 63.97 83.20 -54.92
N LYS A 284 64.52 83.50 -53.72
CA LYS A 284 65.56 84.53 -53.55
C LYS A 284 66.85 84.17 -54.29
N ILE A 285 67.28 82.91 -54.22
CA ILE A 285 68.45 82.42 -54.97
C ILE A 285 68.24 82.61 -56.46
N SER A 286 67.10 82.18 -57.02
CA SER A 286 66.82 82.38 -58.44
C SER A 286 66.75 83.86 -58.85
N SER A 287 66.29 84.74 -57.97
CA SER A 287 66.36 86.19 -58.20
C SER A 287 67.81 86.69 -58.26
N LEU A 288 68.65 86.24 -57.31
CA LEU A 288 70.07 86.59 -57.28
C LEU A 288 70.83 86.03 -58.49
N GLU A 289 70.57 84.78 -58.90
CA GLU A 289 71.13 84.18 -60.12
C GLU A 289 70.81 85.01 -61.36
N ASN A 290 69.55 85.46 -61.49
CA ASN A 290 69.15 86.37 -62.57
C ASN A 290 69.83 87.74 -62.48
N GLN A 291 70.03 88.28 -61.28
CA GLN A 291 70.78 89.53 -61.11
C GLN A 291 72.23 89.35 -61.57
N ILE A 292 72.90 88.26 -61.16
CA ILE A 292 74.28 87.92 -61.55
C ILE A 292 74.39 87.78 -63.07
N ALA A 293 73.46 87.06 -63.72
CA ALA A 293 73.46 86.86 -65.17
C ALA A 293 73.33 88.19 -65.95
N ASN A 294 72.72 89.21 -65.36
CA ASN A 294 72.54 90.53 -65.97
C ASN A 294 73.65 91.53 -65.61
N VAL A 295 74.65 91.14 -64.82
CA VAL A 295 75.84 91.98 -64.59
C VAL A 295 76.69 91.98 -65.87
N ARG A 296 76.56 93.04 -66.66
CA ARG A 296 77.42 93.29 -67.84
C ARG A 296 78.55 94.22 -67.45
N LEU A 297 79.79 93.89 -67.85
CA LEU A 297 80.92 94.80 -67.72
C LEU A 297 80.56 96.13 -68.42
N PRO A 298 80.85 97.28 -67.80
CA PRO A 298 80.55 98.58 -68.40
C PRO A 298 81.23 98.67 -69.78
N ALA A 299 80.53 99.19 -70.78
CA ALA A 299 81.00 99.22 -72.18
C ALA A 299 82.39 99.85 -72.34
N ASP A 300 82.75 100.78 -71.45
CA ASP A 300 84.08 101.41 -71.40
C ASP A 300 85.21 100.42 -71.05
N ALA A 301 84.93 99.40 -70.24
CA ALA A 301 85.90 98.33 -69.92
C ALA A 301 86.08 97.35 -71.09
N VAL A 302 85.01 97.06 -71.83
CA VAL A 302 85.08 96.21 -73.04
C VAL A 302 85.82 96.96 -74.16
N SER A 303 85.51 98.25 -74.37
CA SER A 303 86.17 99.07 -75.39
C SER A 303 87.67 99.24 -75.13
N LYS A 304 88.08 99.38 -73.85
CA LYS A 304 89.51 99.40 -73.48
C LYS A 304 90.21 98.07 -73.75
N LEU A 305 89.51 96.94 -73.61
CA LEU A 305 90.06 95.61 -73.89
C LEU A 305 90.25 95.36 -75.40
N ASP A 306 89.30 95.83 -76.21
CA ASP A 306 89.40 95.76 -77.66
C ASP A 306 90.51 96.69 -78.20
N GLU A 307 90.66 97.89 -77.64
CA GLU A 307 91.75 98.82 -77.98
C GLU A 307 93.13 98.24 -77.63
N LEU A 308 93.24 97.55 -76.48
CA LEU A 308 94.47 96.87 -76.08
C LEU A 308 94.80 95.70 -77.01
N SER A 309 93.80 94.93 -77.43
CA SER A 309 93.96 93.82 -78.38
C SER A 309 94.36 94.30 -79.78
N ALA A 310 93.81 95.43 -80.24
CA ALA A 310 94.19 96.06 -81.51
C ALA A 310 95.65 96.56 -81.50
N ARG A 311 96.10 97.14 -80.37
CA ARG A 311 97.51 97.55 -80.18
C ARG A 311 98.47 96.36 -80.21
N ILE A 312 98.09 95.23 -79.60
CA ILE A 312 98.90 94.00 -79.62
C ILE A 312 99.06 93.46 -81.05
N ASN A 313 97.98 93.45 -81.84
CA ASN A 313 98.04 92.97 -83.21
C ASN A 313 98.83 93.89 -84.16
N ALA A 314 98.82 95.21 -83.93
CA ALA A 314 99.67 96.16 -84.67
C ALA A 314 101.17 95.94 -84.39
N ILE A 315 101.53 95.66 -83.13
CA ILE A 315 102.91 95.36 -82.73
C ILE A 315 103.41 94.04 -83.36
N SER A 316 102.55 93.04 -83.55
CA SER A 316 102.91 91.79 -84.25
C SER A 316 103.20 91.95 -85.74
N SER A 317 102.71 93.02 -86.40
CA SER A 317 102.91 93.24 -87.84
C SER A 317 104.20 94.01 -88.17
N ASP A 318 104.71 94.85 -87.27
CA ASP A 318 105.96 95.61 -87.47
C ASP A 318 107.22 94.78 -87.18
N TYR A 319 107.06 93.60 -86.55
CA TYR A 319 108.17 92.75 -86.10
C TYR A 319 108.83 91.88 -87.19
N ALA A 320 108.35 91.90 -88.44
CA ALA A 320 108.91 91.08 -89.52
C ALA A 320 110.04 91.77 -90.34
N LYS A 321 110.49 92.99 -89.99
CA LYS A 321 111.42 93.76 -90.85
C LYS A 321 112.76 94.20 -90.28
N ILE A 322 113.15 93.89 -89.04
CA ILE A 322 114.47 94.28 -88.51
C ILE A 322 115.18 93.08 -87.90
N GLY A 323 115.76 92.27 -88.79
CA GLY A 323 116.81 91.31 -88.48
C GLY A 323 118.15 91.90 -88.87
N ASP A 324 118.68 92.77 -88.01
CA ASP A 324 120.11 93.03 -87.82
C ASP A 324 120.26 93.33 -86.33
N LEU A 325 120.53 92.29 -85.56
CA LEU A 325 121.86 92.02 -85.04
C LEU A 325 122.30 92.96 -83.93
N GLN A 326 122.70 92.31 -82.84
CA GLN A 326 123.83 92.72 -82.01
C GLN A 326 123.62 93.97 -81.16
N ASN A 327 122.91 93.80 -80.06
CA ASN A 327 123.58 93.75 -78.75
C ASN A 327 122.55 93.58 -77.65
N TYR A 328 122.99 92.90 -76.59
CA TYR A 328 122.31 92.73 -75.30
C TYR A 328 121.26 91.61 -75.22
N VAL A 329 121.75 90.40 -74.97
CA VAL A 329 121.20 89.63 -73.86
C VAL A 329 121.60 90.37 -72.58
N THR A 330 120.66 90.97 -71.87
CA THR A 330 120.90 91.33 -70.47
C THR A 330 120.22 90.33 -69.56
N LYS A 331 120.79 90.16 -68.38
CA LYS A 331 120.37 89.27 -67.28
C LYS A 331 118.87 89.40 -66.89
N THR A 332 118.17 90.40 -67.42
CA THR A 332 116.73 90.63 -67.29
C THR A 332 115.89 89.65 -68.13
N ASP A 333 116.37 89.25 -69.31
CA ASP A 333 115.63 88.39 -70.25
C ASP A 333 115.51 86.94 -69.74
N LEU A 334 116.46 86.49 -68.91
CA LEU A 334 116.36 85.21 -68.20
C LEU A 334 115.32 85.23 -67.06
N LYS A 335 114.98 86.41 -66.52
CA LYS A 335 113.92 86.55 -65.49
C LYS A 335 112.53 86.71 -66.13
N ALA A 336 112.45 87.31 -67.32
CA ALA A 336 111.21 87.40 -68.10
C ALA A 336 110.82 86.06 -68.76
N ASN A 337 111.79 85.27 -69.24
CA ASN A 337 111.52 83.91 -69.74
C ASN A 337 111.19 82.89 -68.61
N LEU A 338 111.50 83.21 -67.35
CA LEU A 338 111.01 82.45 -66.20
C LEU A 338 109.54 82.77 -65.86
N ASN A 339 109.06 83.98 -66.22
CA ASN A 339 107.66 84.39 -66.02
C ASN A 339 106.76 84.12 -67.24
N LEU A 340 107.33 83.85 -68.42
CA LEU A 340 106.61 83.36 -69.61
C LEU A 340 106.37 81.84 -69.58
N TYR A 341 107.04 81.09 -68.71
CA TYR A 341 106.52 79.82 -68.18
C TYR A 341 105.42 80.12 -67.15
N ALA A 342 104.39 80.84 -67.60
CA ALA A 342 103.18 81.21 -66.89
C ALA A 342 102.29 79.98 -66.62
N GLY A 343 102.86 78.99 -65.93
CA GLY A 343 102.09 78.00 -65.23
C GLY A 343 101.41 78.59 -64.01
N VAL A 344 101.79 79.77 -63.50
CA VAL A 344 101.26 80.29 -62.23
C VAL A 344 99.77 80.65 -62.29
N ASP A 345 99.28 81.24 -63.38
CA ASP A 345 97.85 81.61 -63.50
C ASP A 345 96.96 80.39 -63.79
N GLU A 346 97.38 79.49 -64.68
CA GLU A 346 96.66 78.24 -64.92
C GLU A 346 96.77 77.27 -63.71
N LEU A 347 97.91 77.23 -63.01
CA LEU A 347 98.06 76.51 -61.75
C LEU A 347 97.25 77.15 -60.63
N ALA A 348 97.08 78.49 -60.61
CA ALA A 348 96.20 79.17 -59.66
C ALA A 348 94.73 78.88 -59.95
N LYS A 349 94.30 78.81 -61.23
CA LYS A 349 92.96 78.35 -61.60
C LYS A 349 92.73 76.89 -61.23
N VAL A 350 93.68 75.99 -61.55
CA VAL A 350 93.62 74.58 -61.15
C VAL A 350 93.59 74.43 -59.63
N LYS A 351 94.36 75.24 -58.90
CA LYS A 351 94.35 75.27 -57.43
C LYS A 351 92.98 75.72 -56.89
N ASN A 352 92.41 76.79 -57.41
CA ASN A 352 91.08 77.27 -57.00
C ASN A 352 89.98 76.24 -57.33
N SER A 353 90.04 75.62 -58.51
CA SER A 353 89.14 74.51 -58.87
C SER A 353 89.31 73.30 -57.95
N ASN A 354 90.54 72.96 -57.57
CA ASN A 354 90.82 71.87 -56.64
C ASN A 354 90.34 72.19 -55.21
N GLU A 355 90.43 73.44 -54.76
CA GLU A 355 89.87 73.90 -53.49
C GLU A 355 88.32 73.84 -53.50
N LEU A 356 87.67 74.23 -54.59
CA LEU A 356 86.22 74.07 -54.78
C LEU A 356 85.80 72.60 -54.78
N LEU A 357 86.48 71.75 -55.56
CA LEU A 357 86.24 70.30 -55.60
C LEU A 357 86.39 69.66 -54.21
N THR A 358 87.39 70.09 -53.44
CA THR A 358 87.59 69.62 -52.06
C THR A 358 86.38 69.98 -51.18
N LYS A 359 85.88 71.22 -51.30
CA LYS A 359 84.71 71.69 -50.55
C LYS A 359 83.42 70.99 -50.97
N ASP A 360 83.25 70.71 -52.26
CA ASP A 360 82.09 69.96 -52.78
C ASP A 360 82.11 68.51 -52.28
N ILE A 361 83.29 67.87 -52.28
CA ILE A 361 83.48 66.52 -51.72
C ILE A 361 83.19 66.50 -50.21
N GLU A 362 83.63 67.52 -49.45
CA GLU A 362 83.31 67.63 -48.03
C GLU A 362 81.81 67.79 -47.79
N THR A 363 81.12 68.58 -48.62
CA THR A 363 79.67 68.78 -48.55
C THR A 363 78.93 67.49 -48.84
N LEU A 364 79.27 66.81 -49.95
CA LEU A 364 78.73 65.49 -50.31
C LEU A 364 78.93 64.47 -49.18
N ARG A 365 80.11 64.45 -48.56
CA ARG A 365 80.40 63.54 -47.45
C ARG A 365 79.52 63.82 -46.23
N LYS A 366 79.28 65.10 -45.94
CA LYS A 366 78.38 65.52 -44.84
C LYS A 366 76.94 65.10 -45.15
N ASP A 367 76.47 65.32 -46.37
CA ASP A 367 75.12 64.96 -46.80
C ASP A 367 74.92 63.44 -46.74
N PHE A 368 75.88 62.64 -47.27
CA PHE A 368 75.85 61.19 -47.14
C PHE A 368 75.81 60.72 -45.69
N THR A 369 76.55 61.38 -44.80
CA THR A 369 76.56 61.05 -43.36
C THR A 369 75.20 61.36 -42.72
N SER A 370 74.58 62.49 -43.08
CA SER A 370 73.25 62.87 -42.63
C SER A 370 72.19 61.88 -43.09
N GLU A 371 72.18 61.55 -44.39
CA GLU A 371 71.23 60.62 -45.00
C GLU A 371 71.35 59.21 -44.38
N THR A 372 72.59 58.74 -44.16
CA THR A 372 72.85 57.46 -43.48
C THR A 372 72.34 57.48 -42.04
N GLY A 373 72.44 58.62 -41.35
CA GLY A 373 71.89 58.83 -40.02
C GLY A 373 70.36 58.73 -39.99
N ILE A 374 69.68 59.37 -40.95
CA ILE A 374 68.22 59.31 -41.11
C ILE A 374 67.77 57.88 -41.38
N ILE A 375 68.38 57.20 -42.37
CA ILE A 375 68.07 55.81 -42.71
C ILE A 375 68.24 54.90 -41.49
N LYS A 376 69.30 55.08 -40.70
CA LYS A 376 69.51 54.31 -39.48
C LYS A 376 68.43 54.58 -38.43
N GLY A 377 67.97 55.83 -38.31
CA GLY A 377 66.84 56.20 -37.47
C GLY A 377 65.54 55.51 -37.90
N ASP A 378 65.24 55.53 -39.20
CA ASP A 378 64.06 54.91 -39.78
C ASP A 378 64.06 53.39 -39.62
N ILE A 379 65.21 52.74 -39.84
CA ILE A 379 65.38 51.30 -39.55
C ILE A 379 65.09 51.02 -38.07
N GLY A 380 65.60 51.85 -37.16
CA GLY A 380 65.32 51.70 -35.72
C GLY A 380 63.84 51.89 -35.37
N ASN A 381 63.16 52.83 -36.02
CA ASN A 381 61.71 53.02 -35.89
C ASN A 381 60.93 51.80 -36.39
N LEU A 382 61.27 51.30 -37.59
CA LEU A 382 60.64 50.12 -38.18
C LEU A 382 60.84 48.88 -37.31
N GLN A 383 62.02 48.70 -36.72
CA GLN A 383 62.31 47.58 -35.82
C GLN A 383 61.40 47.61 -34.57
N ARG A 384 61.19 48.81 -34.00
CA ARG A 384 60.25 48.99 -32.87
C ARG A 384 58.81 48.67 -33.27
N SER A 385 58.37 49.15 -34.43
CA SER A 385 57.04 48.84 -34.96
C SER A 385 56.85 47.33 -35.20
N ILE A 386 57.86 46.63 -35.74
CA ILE A 386 57.84 45.18 -35.93
C ILE A 386 57.70 44.45 -34.59
N ASN A 387 58.46 44.85 -33.57
CA ASN A 387 58.38 44.24 -32.25
C ASN A 387 56.99 44.44 -31.62
N ALA A 388 56.42 45.65 -31.72
CA ALA A 388 55.08 45.93 -31.24
C ALA A 388 54.01 45.10 -31.97
N ILE A 389 54.15 44.90 -33.28
CA ILE A 389 53.27 44.03 -34.06
C ILE A 389 53.38 42.58 -33.58
N ASN A 390 54.59 42.07 -33.34
CA ASN A 390 54.79 40.70 -32.86
C ASN A 390 54.14 40.48 -31.48
N GLU A 391 54.27 41.44 -30.55
CA GLU A 391 53.59 41.37 -29.26
C GLU A 391 52.06 41.33 -29.42
N ILE A 392 51.49 42.15 -30.31
CA ILE A 392 50.05 42.13 -30.61
C ILE A 392 49.63 40.78 -31.18
N VAL A 393 50.42 40.20 -32.09
CA VAL A 393 50.14 38.87 -32.67
C VAL A 393 50.10 37.81 -31.57
N THR A 394 51.09 37.80 -30.67
CA THR A 394 51.11 36.85 -29.55
C THR A 394 49.91 37.02 -28.62
N ILE A 395 49.48 38.26 -28.34
CA ILE A 395 48.27 38.51 -27.54
C ILE A 395 47.04 37.91 -28.23
N HIS A 396 46.86 38.19 -29.53
CA HIS A 396 45.72 37.65 -30.28
C HIS A 396 45.76 36.12 -30.39
N GLU A 397 46.93 35.50 -30.52
CA GLU A 397 47.05 34.03 -30.51
C GLU A 397 46.57 33.43 -29.19
N ASN A 398 46.90 34.06 -28.06
CA ASN A 398 46.42 33.64 -26.75
C ASN A 398 44.90 33.85 -26.59
N GLU A 399 44.36 34.99 -27.05
CA GLU A 399 42.92 35.23 -27.05
C GLU A 399 42.16 34.22 -27.92
N LEU A 400 42.72 33.87 -29.09
CA LEU A 400 42.16 32.86 -29.98
C LEU A 400 42.16 31.47 -29.32
N ALA A 401 43.21 31.12 -28.58
CA ALA A 401 43.25 29.89 -27.79
C ALA A 401 42.16 29.87 -26.69
N GLY A 402 41.96 30.98 -25.99
CA GLY A 402 40.88 31.13 -25.00
C GLY A 402 39.49 31.03 -25.62
N LEU A 403 39.29 31.64 -26.79
CA LEU A 403 38.04 31.53 -27.55
C LEU A 403 37.79 30.08 -28.00
N LYS A 404 38.82 29.37 -28.47
CA LYS A 404 38.73 27.95 -28.84
C LYS A 404 38.28 27.09 -27.66
N SER A 405 38.83 27.32 -26.47
CA SER A 405 38.40 26.64 -25.24
C SER A 405 36.93 26.94 -24.91
N SER A 406 36.51 28.20 -25.03
CA SER A 406 35.12 28.61 -24.79
C SER A 406 34.15 27.93 -25.77
N VAL A 407 34.52 27.82 -27.05
CA VAL A 407 33.74 27.10 -28.07
C VAL A 407 33.60 25.62 -27.74
N SER A 408 34.65 24.98 -27.21
CA SER A 408 34.58 23.59 -26.74
C SER A 408 33.58 23.43 -25.58
N THR A 409 33.58 24.34 -24.61
CA THR A 409 32.60 24.35 -23.51
C THR A 409 31.17 24.54 -24.02
N VAL A 410 30.94 25.44 -24.98
CA VAL A 410 29.61 25.62 -25.59
C VAL A 410 29.16 24.35 -26.32
N SER A 411 30.09 23.65 -26.97
CA SER A 411 29.79 22.39 -27.65
C SER A 411 29.38 21.27 -26.67
N SER A 412 30.03 21.17 -25.51
CA SER A 412 29.62 20.21 -24.47
C SER A 412 28.26 20.56 -23.87
N LEU A 413 28.01 21.84 -23.56
CA LEU A 413 26.70 22.29 -23.06
C LEU A 413 25.56 21.97 -24.04
N ARG A 414 25.80 22.11 -25.34
CA ARG A 414 24.83 21.71 -26.37
C ARG A 414 24.55 20.21 -26.36
N SER A 415 25.57 19.39 -26.13
CA SER A 415 25.40 17.93 -25.98
C SER A 415 24.58 17.58 -24.75
N ASP A 416 24.87 18.22 -23.61
CA ASP A 416 24.12 18.02 -22.37
C ASP A 416 22.65 18.45 -22.51
N LEU A 417 22.40 19.58 -23.20
CA LEU A 417 21.04 20.05 -23.48
C LEU A 417 20.25 19.04 -24.33
N ASN A 418 20.88 18.46 -25.35
CA ASN A 418 20.25 17.42 -26.16
C ASN A 418 19.90 16.18 -25.32
N ALA A 419 20.82 15.74 -24.45
CA ALA A 419 20.57 14.60 -23.56
C ALA A 419 19.43 14.89 -22.57
N LEU A 420 19.36 16.11 -22.03
CA LEU A 420 18.27 16.54 -21.16
C LEU A 420 16.94 16.54 -21.90
N ASN A 421 16.91 17.04 -23.13
CA ASN A 421 15.71 17.04 -23.97
C ASN A 421 15.20 15.60 -24.25
N THR A 422 16.12 14.66 -24.51
CA THR A 422 15.75 13.24 -24.64
C THR A 422 15.13 12.68 -23.36
N LYS A 423 15.72 12.98 -22.19
CA LYS A 423 15.15 12.54 -20.90
C LYS A 423 13.78 13.15 -20.63
N PHE A 424 13.60 14.43 -20.96
CA PHE A 424 12.32 15.12 -20.80
C PHE A 424 11.21 14.47 -21.65
N ASN A 425 11.52 14.13 -22.90
CA ASN A 425 10.58 13.42 -23.77
C ASN A 425 10.23 12.04 -23.22
N ALA A 426 11.22 11.27 -22.76
CA ALA A 426 10.98 9.96 -22.16
C ALA A 426 10.11 10.03 -20.89
N LEU A 427 10.31 11.05 -20.06
CA LEU A 427 9.47 11.28 -18.87
C LEU A 427 8.04 11.65 -19.27
N THR A 428 7.89 12.48 -20.31
CA THR A 428 6.57 12.86 -20.86
C THR A 428 5.82 11.61 -21.35
N ASP A 429 6.48 10.75 -22.12
CA ASP A 429 5.90 9.49 -22.59
C ASP A 429 5.51 8.57 -21.43
N GLN A 430 6.34 8.48 -20.40
CA GLN A 430 6.04 7.67 -19.22
C GLN A 430 4.83 8.21 -18.45
N GLN A 431 4.70 9.53 -18.30
CA GLN A 431 3.54 10.15 -17.66
C GLN A 431 2.25 9.89 -18.46
N SER A 432 2.29 9.99 -19.80
CA SER A 432 1.15 9.64 -20.64
C SER A 432 0.72 8.18 -20.49
N LYS A 433 1.68 7.25 -20.39
CA LYS A 433 1.38 5.82 -20.13
C LYS A 433 0.77 5.60 -18.74
N ASN A 434 1.32 6.24 -17.71
CA ASN A 434 0.79 6.15 -16.35
C ASN A 434 -0.66 6.69 -16.29
N PHE A 435 -0.92 7.82 -16.93
CA PHE A 435 -2.26 8.40 -16.99
C PHE A 435 -3.26 7.46 -17.70
N ALA A 436 -2.88 6.87 -18.84
CA ALA A 436 -3.70 5.89 -19.54
C ALA A 436 -3.99 4.65 -18.67
N ALA A 437 -2.99 4.14 -17.94
CA ALA A 437 -3.16 3.02 -17.03
C ALA A 437 -4.10 3.34 -15.85
N SER A 438 -3.99 4.55 -15.29
CA SER A 438 -4.92 5.03 -14.25
C SER A 438 -6.34 5.17 -14.80
N GLN A 439 -6.52 5.72 -15.99
CA GLN A 439 -7.83 5.83 -16.62
C GLN A 439 -8.47 4.45 -16.86
N ALA A 440 -7.69 3.48 -17.34
CA ALA A 440 -8.16 2.10 -17.49
C ALA A 440 -8.56 1.46 -16.16
N SER A 441 -7.77 1.69 -15.09
CA SER A 441 -8.08 1.18 -13.75
C SER A 441 -9.36 1.79 -13.17
N VAL A 442 -9.62 3.08 -13.44
CA VAL A 442 -10.87 3.75 -13.04
C VAL A 442 -12.06 3.17 -13.80
N ALA A 443 -11.95 2.98 -15.12
CA ALA A 443 -13.01 2.38 -15.92
C ALA A 443 -13.36 0.95 -15.45
N GLU A 444 -12.35 0.15 -15.10
CA GLU A 444 -12.54 -1.19 -14.54
C GLU A 444 -13.23 -1.14 -13.17
N LEU A 445 -12.85 -0.19 -12.32
CA LEU A 445 -13.50 -0.01 -11.02
C LEU A 445 -14.97 0.41 -11.16
N GLU A 446 -15.27 1.30 -12.11
CA GLU A 446 -16.65 1.69 -12.45
C GLU A 446 -17.47 0.48 -12.93
N ALA A 447 -16.91 -0.36 -13.80
CA ALA A 447 -17.57 -1.59 -14.25
C ALA A 447 -17.88 -2.54 -13.09
N ARG A 448 -16.89 -2.82 -12.22
CA ARG A 448 -17.06 -3.67 -11.04
C ARG A 448 -18.07 -3.09 -10.04
N MET A 449 -18.11 -1.77 -9.89
CA MET A 449 -19.07 -1.09 -9.03
C MET A 449 -20.50 -1.25 -9.56
N ASN A 450 -20.68 -1.14 -10.88
CA ASN A 450 -21.97 -1.36 -11.53
C ASN A 450 -22.43 -2.83 -11.39
N GLU A 451 -21.54 -3.80 -11.63
CA GLU A 451 -21.86 -5.22 -11.41
C GLU A 451 -22.24 -5.50 -9.94
N ALA A 452 -21.53 -4.91 -8.98
CA ALA A 452 -21.86 -5.06 -7.56
C ALA A 452 -23.21 -4.45 -7.21
N MET A 453 -23.56 -3.30 -7.80
CA MET A 453 -24.86 -2.66 -7.67
C MET A 453 -25.99 -3.53 -8.24
N ASP A 454 -25.78 -4.12 -9.43
CA ASP A 454 -26.76 -5.01 -10.05
C ASP A 454 -26.99 -6.26 -9.19
N MET A 455 -25.92 -6.87 -8.68
CA MET A 455 -26.01 -8.01 -7.77
C MET A 455 -26.74 -7.67 -6.47
N LEU A 456 -26.51 -6.48 -5.91
CA LEU A 456 -27.22 -6.00 -4.72
C LEU A 456 -28.71 -5.85 -5.01
N ASN A 457 -29.07 -5.21 -6.13
CA ASN A 457 -30.47 -5.05 -6.53
C ASN A 457 -31.17 -6.40 -6.69
N VAL A 458 -30.55 -7.36 -7.38
CA VAL A 458 -31.09 -8.72 -7.53
C VAL A 458 -31.29 -9.40 -6.17
N SER A 459 -30.33 -9.27 -5.26
CA SER A 459 -30.45 -9.86 -3.91
C SER A 459 -31.56 -9.19 -3.08
N VAL A 460 -31.71 -7.87 -3.19
CA VAL A 460 -32.78 -7.13 -2.51
C VAL A 460 -34.14 -7.56 -3.05
N ASP A 461 -34.31 -7.62 -4.37
CA ASP A 461 -35.55 -8.06 -5.02
C ASP A 461 -35.93 -9.50 -4.64
N ALA A 462 -34.94 -10.40 -4.58
CA ALA A 462 -35.14 -11.77 -4.13
C ALA A 462 -35.60 -11.84 -2.67
N ASN A 463 -35.02 -11.03 -1.79
CA ASN A 463 -35.43 -10.98 -0.37
C ASN A 463 -36.81 -10.34 -0.20
N LEU A 464 -37.11 -9.26 -0.92
CA LEU A 464 -38.44 -8.65 -0.94
C LEU A 464 -39.50 -9.64 -1.41
N SER A 465 -39.20 -10.42 -2.45
CA SER A 465 -40.09 -11.48 -2.94
C SER A 465 -40.35 -12.57 -1.89
N LYS A 466 -39.32 -13.02 -1.16
CA LYS A 466 -39.47 -13.98 -0.04
C LYS A 466 -40.30 -13.41 1.10
N ILE A 467 -40.11 -12.14 1.45
CA ILE A 467 -40.90 -11.45 2.47
C ILE A 467 -42.36 -11.39 2.04
N SER A 468 -42.63 -11.03 0.78
CA SER A 468 -44.00 -11.01 0.23
C SER A 468 -44.68 -12.38 0.34
N LEU A 469 -44.01 -13.45 -0.08
CA LEU A 469 -44.54 -14.83 0.03
C LEU A 469 -44.81 -15.24 1.49
N SER A 470 -43.92 -14.86 2.40
CA SER A 470 -44.10 -15.12 3.83
C SER A 470 -45.30 -14.35 4.38
N MET A 471 -45.50 -13.11 3.94
CA MET A 471 -46.62 -12.28 4.33
C MET A 471 -47.96 -12.82 3.79
N ASP A 472 -47.99 -13.30 2.54
CA ASP A 472 -49.16 -13.97 1.96
C ASP A 472 -49.51 -15.25 2.74
N THR A 473 -48.49 -16.01 3.16
CA THR A 473 -48.66 -17.21 3.99
C THR A 473 -49.25 -16.86 5.35
N ILE A 474 -48.72 -15.82 6.01
CA ILE A 474 -49.23 -15.32 7.30
C ILE A 474 -50.68 -14.85 7.15
N ASN A 475 -51.00 -14.07 6.12
CA ASN A 475 -52.36 -13.59 5.85
C ASN A 475 -53.35 -14.75 5.63
N THR A 476 -52.93 -15.77 4.88
CA THR A 476 -53.72 -16.99 4.67
C THR A 476 -53.99 -17.72 5.99
N GLN A 477 -52.97 -17.86 6.84
CA GLN A 477 -53.13 -18.51 8.14
C GLN A 477 -53.99 -17.69 9.10
N LEU A 478 -53.87 -16.37 9.08
CA LEU A 478 -54.72 -15.48 9.86
C LEU A 478 -56.19 -15.64 9.46
N GLY A 479 -56.48 -15.70 8.16
CA GLY A 479 -57.84 -15.95 7.66
C GLY A 479 -58.41 -17.32 8.08
N LYS A 480 -57.57 -18.37 8.12
CA LYS A 480 -57.98 -19.67 8.68
C LYS A 480 -58.29 -19.57 10.17
N ASN A 481 -57.40 -18.97 10.95
CA ASN A 481 -57.60 -18.78 12.39
C ASN A 481 -58.87 -17.98 12.68
N GLU A 482 -59.16 -16.93 11.89
CA GLU A 482 -60.39 -16.14 12.02
C GLU A 482 -61.64 -16.98 11.77
N SER A 483 -61.62 -17.84 10.74
CA SER A 483 -62.69 -18.80 10.46
C SER A 483 -62.90 -19.80 11.60
N GLU A 484 -61.80 -20.37 12.13
CA GLU A 484 -61.84 -21.30 13.26
C GLU A 484 -62.41 -20.65 14.52
N ILE A 485 -61.97 -19.42 14.84
CA ILE A 485 -62.51 -18.62 15.95
C ILE A 485 -64.01 -18.38 15.77
N LYS A 486 -64.47 -18.08 14.54
CA LYS A 486 -65.90 -17.88 14.24
C LYS A 486 -66.71 -19.18 14.41
N ALA A 487 -66.15 -20.31 14.02
CA ALA A 487 -66.76 -21.63 14.23
C ALA A 487 -66.84 -21.99 15.71
N LEU A 488 -65.78 -21.72 16.48
CA LEU A 488 -65.76 -21.90 17.93
C LEU A 488 -66.80 -21.01 18.61
N LYS A 489 -66.91 -19.74 18.21
CA LYS A 489 -67.95 -18.83 18.72
C LYS A 489 -69.36 -19.40 18.49
N THR A 490 -69.66 -19.83 17.28
CA THR A 490 -70.95 -20.46 16.95
C THR A 490 -71.23 -21.69 17.84
N ARG A 491 -70.21 -22.52 18.09
CA ARG A 491 -70.34 -23.68 18.99
C ARG A 491 -70.58 -23.26 20.44
N THR A 492 -69.89 -22.23 20.93
CA THR A 492 -70.10 -21.65 22.26
C THR A 492 -71.51 -21.12 22.41
N ASP A 493 -71.99 -20.32 21.45
CA ASP A 493 -73.37 -19.79 21.45
C ASP A 493 -74.41 -20.92 21.48
N SER A 494 -74.16 -22.01 20.73
CA SER A 494 -75.01 -23.22 20.74
C SER A 494 -74.98 -23.95 22.08
N LEU A 495 -73.80 -24.10 22.70
CA LEU A 495 -73.66 -24.70 24.02
C LEU A 495 -74.35 -23.86 25.09
N GLU A 496 -74.22 -22.53 25.04
CA GLU A 496 -74.88 -21.60 25.95
C GLU A 496 -76.41 -21.70 25.81
N SER A 497 -76.93 -21.78 24.59
CA SER A 497 -78.35 -22.02 24.33
C SER A 497 -78.84 -23.35 24.92
N ARG A 498 -78.09 -24.44 24.69
CA ARG A 498 -78.41 -25.77 25.26
C ARG A 498 -78.34 -25.78 26.78
N LEU A 499 -77.37 -25.09 27.36
CA LEU A 499 -77.22 -24.95 28.81
C LEU A 499 -78.43 -24.21 29.37
N ASN A 500 -78.79 -23.06 28.81
CA ASN A 500 -79.98 -22.31 29.21
C ASN A 500 -81.26 -23.15 29.08
N ALA A 501 -81.43 -23.91 28.00
CA ALA A 501 -82.57 -24.82 27.85
C ALA A 501 -82.60 -25.92 28.93
N THR A 502 -81.43 -26.44 29.29
CA THR A 502 -81.29 -27.44 30.36
C THR A 502 -81.61 -26.82 31.72
N VAL A 503 -81.12 -25.61 31.99
CA VAL A 503 -81.44 -24.83 33.20
C VAL A 503 -82.94 -24.59 33.29
N VAL A 504 -83.60 -24.14 32.21
CA VAL A 504 -85.06 -23.93 32.16
C VAL A 504 -85.83 -25.23 32.37
N ASN A 505 -85.39 -26.34 31.77
CA ASN A 505 -86.01 -27.64 31.97
C ASN A 505 -85.84 -28.14 33.41
N LEU A 506 -84.66 -27.96 34.00
CA LEU A 506 -84.41 -28.26 35.41
C LEU A 506 -85.28 -27.37 36.32
N GLU A 507 -85.41 -26.08 36.03
CA GLU A 507 -86.36 -25.19 36.72
C GLU A 507 -87.81 -25.70 36.59
N ARG A 508 -88.23 -26.21 35.42
CA ARG A 508 -89.55 -26.81 35.23
C ARG A 508 -89.74 -28.12 36.01
N TYR A 509 -88.73 -28.99 36.06
CA TYR A 509 -88.79 -30.24 36.83
C TYR A 509 -88.69 -30.00 38.34
N VAL A 510 -88.03 -28.92 38.76
CA VAL A 510 -87.87 -28.51 40.17
C VAL A 510 -88.93 -27.49 40.60
N LYS A 511 -89.81 -27.04 39.69
CA LYS A 511 -91.05 -26.36 40.07
C LYS A 511 -91.90 -27.32 40.90
N ILE A 512 -91.71 -27.23 42.21
CA ILE A 512 -92.51 -27.88 43.25
C ILE A 512 -94.01 -27.65 43.01
N SER A 513 -94.38 -26.57 42.30
CA SER A 513 -95.76 -26.25 41.93
C SER A 513 -96.43 -27.21 40.92
N ASP A 514 -95.67 -27.98 40.12
CA ASP A 514 -96.26 -28.86 39.07
C ASP A 514 -96.33 -30.34 39.48
N LEU A 515 -95.81 -30.71 40.67
CA LEU A 515 -96.09 -32.02 41.28
C LEU A 515 -97.46 -32.07 41.96
N GLU A 516 -98.10 -30.93 42.26
CA GLU A 516 -99.41 -30.88 42.90
C GLU A 516 -100.60 -31.08 41.93
N THR A 517 -100.36 -31.18 40.62
CA THR A 517 -101.44 -31.19 39.60
C THR A 517 -101.44 -32.38 38.63
N GLN A 518 -100.67 -33.44 38.88
CA GLN A 518 -100.80 -34.71 38.14
C GLN A 518 -101.86 -35.67 38.76
N PRO A 519 -102.70 -36.32 37.92
CA PRO A 519 -103.86 -37.12 38.35
C PRO A 519 -103.51 -38.37 39.17
N VAL A 520 -102.23 -38.76 39.21
CA VAL A 520 -101.77 -39.90 40.02
C VAL A 520 -101.88 -39.60 41.53
N ILE A 521 -101.70 -38.33 41.95
CA ILE A 521 -101.84 -37.95 43.37
C ILE A 521 -103.31 -37.76 43.77
N VAL A 522 -104.18 -37.33 42.83
CA VAL A 522 -105.65 -37.25 43.05
C VAL A 522 -106.29 -38.65 43.11
N ASN A 523 -105.81 -39.60 42.31
CA ASN A 523 -106.32 -40.98 42.30
C ASN A 523 -105.90 -41.80 43.54
N LEU A 524 -104.75 -41.47 44.15
CA LEU A 524 -104.35 -42.02 45.46
C LEU A 524 -105.22 -41.47 46.60
N SER A 525 -105.65 -40.21 46.52
CA SER A 525 -106.61 -39.61 47.45
C SER A 525 -108.01 -40.27 47.36
N GLU A 526 -108.53 -40.50 46.15
CA GLU A 526 -109.81 -41.19 45.95
C GLU A 526 -109.77 -42.67 46.35
N ARG A 527 -108.69 -43.40 46.04
CA ARG A 527 -108.56 -44.82 46.44
C ARG A 527 -108.35 -45.01 47.95
N VAL A 528 -107.81 -44.02 48.66
CA VAL A 528 -107.76 -44.03 50.13
C VAL A 528 -109.14 -43.72 50.72
N ALA A 529 -109.99 -42.93 50.05
CA ALA A 529 -111.37 -42.69 50.46
C ALA A 529 -112.32 -43.89 50.19
N GLU A 530 -112.13 -44.63 49.09
CA GLU A 530 -112.89 -45.86 48.77
C GLU A 530 -112.53 -47.05 49.68
N ILE A 531 -111.28 -47.18 50.10
CA ILE A 531 -110.88 -48.22 51.06
C ILE A 531 -111.50 -47.98 52.45
N ASN A 532 -111.79 -46.72 52.79
CA ASN A 532 -112.36 -46.36 54.10
C ASN A 532 -113.90 -46.52 54.19
N SER A 533 -114.61 -46.68 53.07
CA SER A 533 -116.08 -46.89 53.06
C SER A 533 -116.50 -48.35 52.82
N ALA A 534 -115.61 -49.23 52.37
CA ALA A 534 -115.91 -50.64 52.06
C ALA A 534 -115.73 -51.64 53.22
N THR A 535 -115.46 -51.17 54.46
CA THR A 535 -115.15 -52.06 55.60
C THR A 535 -116.34 -52.33 56.56
N ILE A 536 -117.56 -51.85 56.28
CA ILE A 536 -118.73 -52.19 57.12
C ILE A 536 -119.99 -52.37 56.24
N ASP A 537 -120.16 -53.55 55.63
CA ASP A 537 -121.26 -54.46 55.98
C ASP A 537 -121.36 -55.70 55.06
N ALA A 538 -121.61 -56.84 55.72
CA ALA A 538 -122.14 -58.13 55.22
C ALA A 538 -121.25 -59.03 54.33
N ALA A 539 -120.52 -59.92 55.01
CA ALA A 539 -119.79 -61.06 54.46
C ALA A 539 -120.65 -62.34 54.39
N THR A 540 -120.49 -63.18 53.35
CA THR A 540 -120.45 -64.67 53.45
C THR A 540 -120.08 -65.37 52.13
N LYS A 541 -118.93 -66.06 52.17
CA LYS A 541 -118.63 -67.44 51.74
C LYS A 541 -119.62 -68.19 50.82
N GLN A 542 -119.66 -67.85 49.53
CA GLN A 542 -119.91 -68.81 48.45
C GLN A 542 -119.17 -68.33 47.19
N ASP A 543 -118.52 -69.26 46.49
CA ASP A 543 -117.95 -69.12 45.15
C ASP A 543 -116.50 -68.59 45.02
N VAL A 544 -115.71 -69.11 45.96
CA VAL A 544 -114.32 -69.59 45.79
C VAL A 544 -114.17 -70.67 44.68
N GLU A 545 -115.14 -70.90 43.78
CA GLU A 545 -115.07 -71.96 42.75
C GLU A 545 -115.45 -71.49 41.34
N ALA A 546 -114.78 -70.47 40.83
CA ALA A 546 -114.64 -70.25 39.37
C ALA A 546 -113.19 -69.94 38.95
N LEU A 547 -112.22 -70.44 39.69
CA LEU A 547 -110.87 -70.72 39.20
C LEU A 547 -110.86 -72.10 38.54
N GLN A 548 -110.82 -72.18 37.20
CA GLN A 548 -110.09 -73.19 36.38
C GLN A 548 -110.71 -73.39 34.98
N LYS A 549 -110.42 -72.46 34.08
CA LYS A 549 -110.31 -72.60 32.62
C LYS A 549 -109.72 -71.26 32.18
N LYS A 550 -108.51 -71.09 31.64
CA LYS A 550 -107.70 -71.93 30.76
C LYS A 550 -106.45 -71.08 30.42
N THR A 551 -105.37 -71.15 31.20
CA THR A 551 -104.04 -71.68 30.80
C THR A 551 -103.59 -71.46 29.34
N SER A 552 -102.70 -70.46 29.16
CA SER A 552 -101.39 -70.42 28.43
C SER A 552 -101.31 -70.86 26.93
N PRO A 553 -100.15 -70.84 26.20
CA PRO A 553 -98.84 -70.14 26.36
C PRO A 553 -98.19 -69.65 25.02
N TRP A 554 -97.07 -68.88 25.07
CA TRP A 554 -95.72 -69.17 24.46
C TRP A 554 -94.84 -67.93 24.11
N LEU A 555 -93.58 -68.00 24.55
CA LEU A 555 -92.35 -67.37 23.99
C LEU A 555 -92.07 -67.85 22.56
N ILE A 556 -91.27 -67.12 21.74
CA ILE A 556 -90.11 -67.52 20.87
C ILE A 556 -89.56 -66.19 20.25
N LEU A 557 -88.35 -65.69 20.56
CA LEU A 557 -86.97 -65.96 20.05
C LEU A 557 -86.59 -65.25 18.71
N SER A 558 -85.31 -64.82 18.68
CA SER A 558 -84.37 -64.77 17.53
C SER A 558 -84.26 -63.44 16.74
N THR A 559 -83.12 -62.99 16.18
CA THR A 559 -81.65 -63.18 16.31
C THR A 559 -80.98 -62.27 15.26
N VAL A 560 -79.79 -61.72 15.56
CA VAL A 560 -78.53 -61.65 14.74
C VAL A 560 -78.62 -61.01 13.32
N SER A 561 -77.75 -60.09 12.89
CA SER A 561 -76.39 -60.36 12.33
C SER A 561 -75.66 -59.04 12.00
N SER A 562 -74.44 -58.83 12.54
CA SER A 562 -73.11 -58.82 11.86
C SER A 562 -72.78 -57.58 11.00
N LEU A 563 -71.77 -56.74 11.29
CA LEU A 563 -70.31 -56.96 11.34
C LEU A 563 -69.64 -57.16 9.96
N ALA A 564 -68.78 -56.20 9.56
CA ALA A 564 -67.58 -56.36 8.71
C ALA A 564 -66.77 -55.03 8.78
N ALA A 565 -65.62 -54.97 9.47
CA ALA A 565 -64.26 -55.34 9.01
C ALA A 565 -63.64 -54.21 8.13
N LEU A 566 -62.65 -53.44 8.59
CA LEU A 566 -61.20 -53.71 8.83
C LEU A 566 -60.31 -53.27 7.65
N GLY A 567 -59.21 -52.56 7.98
CA GLY A 567 -57.96 -52.43 7.20
C GLY A 567 -57.98 -51.31 6.13
N ILE A 568 -56.89 -50.62 5.79
CA ILE A 568 -55.47 -51.02 5.78
C ILE A 568 -54.56 -49.77 5.89
N SER A 569 -53.41 -50.04 6.49
CA SER A 569 -52.17 -49.29 6.70
C SER A 569 -51.50 -48.56 5.53
N ILE A 570 -50.69 -47.55 5.88
CA ILE A 570 -49.32 -47.25 5.38
C ILE A 570 -49.06 -47.56 3.91
N TRP A 571 -49.16 -46.52 3.07
CA TRP A 571 -48.33 -46.35 1.87
C TRP A 571 -48.31 -44.86 1.52
N VAL A 572 -47.15 -44.31 1.18
CA VAL A 572 -46.87 -42.90 0.85
C VAL A 572 -46.43 -42.01 2.04
N LEU A 573 -45.53 -42.54 2.86
CA LEU A 573 -44.19 -41.95 2.91
C LEU A 573 -43.39 -42.73 1.84
N ILE A 574 -42.63 -42.03 0.98
CA ILE A 574 -41.90 -42.51 -0.21
C ILE A 574 -42.70 -42.43 -1.53
N ALA A 575 -42.94 -41.19 -1.95
CA ALA A 575 -42.78 -40.75 -3.34
C ALA A 575 -42.20 -39.32 -3.28
N SER A 576 -41.11 -39.09 -2.56
CA SER A 576 -39.75 -38.94 -3.13
C SER A 576 -39.73 -38.17 -4.47
N GLY A 577 -39.38 -36.88 -4.40
CA GLY A 577 -38.62 -36.24 -5.47
C GLY A 577 -38.71 -34.71 -5.57
N ILE A 578 -37.60 -34.04 -5.18
CA ILE A 578 -37.04 -32.78 -5.74
C ILE A 578 -37.55 -31.51 -5.02
N ILE A 579 -36.72 -30.87 -4.17
CA ILE A 579 -35.67 -29.85 -4.44
C ILE A 579 -36.26 -28.56 -5.01
#